data_AF-A0A127SJH3-F1
#
_entry.id   AF-A0A127SJH3-F1
#
_cell.length_a   1.000
_cell.length_b   1.000
_cell.length_c   1.000
_cell.angle_alpha   90.00
_cell.angle_beta   90.00
_cell.angle_gamma   90.00
#
_symmetry.space_group_name_H-M   'P 1'
#
loop_
_entity.id
_entity.type
_entity.pdbx_description
1 polymer ?
#
loop_
_entity_poly.entity_id
_entity_poly.type
_entity_poly.pdbx_seq_one_letter_code
_entity_poly.pdbx_strand_id
1 'polypeptide(L)' 'MKTFTPKPADLTHDWYVIDATDVVLGRLATQAAILLRGKNKP' A
#
# COMPACT_ATOMS: atom_id res chain seq x y z
N MET A 1 4.22 -16.20 -22.50
CA MET A 1 4.93 -15.12 -21.79
C MET A 1 5.06 -15.53 -20.32
N LYS A 2 6.18 -15.27 -19.65
CA LYS A 2 6.32 -15.57 -18.22
C LYS A 2 5.72 -14.41 -17.41
N THR A 3 4.96 -14.72 -16.37
CA THR A 3 4.46 -13.72 -15.43
C THR A 3 5.64 -13.10 -14.67
N PHE A 4 5.63 -11.78 -14.54
CA PHE A 4 6.65 -11.09 -13.77
C PHE A 4 6.45 -11.37 -12.27
N THR A 5 7.54 -11.62 -11.56
CA THR A 5 7.54 -11.74 -10.10
C THR A 5 8.70 -10.86 -9.60
N PRO A 6 8.40 -9.73 -8.93
CA PRO A 6 9.45 -8.81 -8.48
C PRO A 6 10.33 -9.49 -7.43
N LYS A 7 11.63 -9.20 -7.46
CA LYS A 7 12.55 -9.62 -6.39
C LYS A 7 12.51 -8.57 -5.28
N PRO A 8 12.74 -8.96 -4.01
CA PRO A 8 12.75 -8.02 -2.90
C PRO A 8 13.71 -6.83 -3.07
N ALA A 9 14.86 -7.06 -3.73
CA ALA A 9 15.86 -6.02 -4.00
C ALA A 9 15.38 -4.94 -4.99
N ASP A 10 14.38 -5.26 -5.81
CA ASP A 10 13.83 -4.34 -6.81
C ASP A 10 12.64 -3.53 -6.25
N LEU A 11 12.26 -3.74 -4.99
CA LEU A 11 11.10 -3.10 -4.37
C LEU A 11 11.45 -1.73 -3.80
N THR A 12 10.86 -0.68 -4.38
CA THR A 12 10.88 0.67 -3.81
C THR A 12 9.71 0.88 -2.84
N HIS A 13 9.98 1.48 -1.69
CA HIS A 13 8.98 1.79 -0.67
C HIS A 13 8.94 3.30 -0.44
N ASP A 14 7.76 3.88 -0.59
CA ASP A 14 7.51 5.29 -0.33
C ASP A 14 6.93 5.47 1.08
N TRP A 15 7.27 6.60 1.70
CA TRP A 15 6.68 6.99 2.98
C TRP A 15 5.38 7.76 2.76
N TYR A 16 4.40 7.49 3.61
CA TYR A 16 3.11 8.16 3.60
C TYR A 16 2.81 8.73 4.98
N VAL A 17 2.18 9.90 4.99
CA VAL A 17 1.57 10.49 6.18
C VAL A 17 0.08 10.58 5.91
N ILE A 18 -0.73 10.02 6.81
CA ILE A 18 -2.18 10.02 6.67
C ILE A 18 -2.75 10.85 7.81
N ASP A 19 -3.43 11.94 7.47
CA ASP A 19 -4.28 12.66 8.42
C ASP A 19 -5.58 11.87 8.61
N ALA A 20 -5.87 11.53 9.86
CA ALA A 20 -7.01 10.72 10.25
C ALA A 20 -8.18 11.55 10.80
N THR A 21 -8.05 12.88 10.84
CA THR A 21 -9.06 13.77 11.41
C THR A 21 -10.41 13.60 10.69
N ASP A 22 -11.47 13.36 11.47
CA ASP A 22 -12.84 13.12 10.99
C ASP A 22 -13.02 11.95 10.01
N VAL A 23 -12.05 11.04 9.93
CA VAL A 23 -12.15 9.84 9.09
C VAL A 23 -12.72 8.66 9.89
N VAL A 24 -13.74 8.00 9.32
CA VAL A 24 -14.27 6.75 9.88
C VAL A 24 -13.15 5.70 9.93
N LEU A 25 -12.85 5.20 11.13
CA LEU A 25 -11.77 4.25 11.40
C LEU A 25 -11.70 3.08 10.41
N GLY A 26 -12.83 2.43 10.12
CA GLY A 26 -12.86 1.29 9.21
C GLY A 26 -12.43 1.62 7.78
N ARG A 27 -12.74 2.84 7.31
CA ARG A 27 -12.33 3.32 5.98
C ARG A 27 -10.83 3.61 5.97
N LEU A 28 -10.34 4.30 7.00
CA LEU A 28 -8.90 4.58 7.17
C LEU A 28 -8.09 3.28 7.21
N ALA A 29 -8.47 2.34 8.07
CA ALA A 29 -7.77 1.08 8.26
C ALA A 29 -7.72 0.24 6.97
N THR A 30 -8.82 0.21 6.21
CA THR A 30 -8.86 -0.52 4.94
C THR A 30 -7.89 0.07 3.91
N GLN A 31 -7.84 1.41 3.80
CA GLN A 31 -6.91 2.08 2.87
C GLN A 31 -5.46 1.93 3.29
N ALA A 32 -5.16 2.08 4.59
CA ALA A 32 -3.82 1.82 5.11
C ALA A 32 -3.36 0.38 4.82
N ALA A 33 -4.25 -0.61 4.99
CA ALA A 33 -3.95 -2.00 4.67
C ALA A 33 -3.68 -2.25 3.17
N ILE A 34 -4.35 -1.54 2.26
CA ILE A 34 -4.07 -1.63 0.82
C ILE A 34 -2.66 -1.13 0.52
N LEU A 35 -2.26 0.01 1.08
CA LEU A 35 -0.92 0.60 0.90
C LEU A 35 0.19 -0.30 1.45
N LEU A 36 0.03 -0.78 2.70
CA LEU A 36 1.03 -1.65 3.35
C LEU A 36 1.21 -2.98 2.63
N ARG A 37 0.13 -3.53 2.06
CA ARG A 37 0.20 -4.76 1.26
C ARG A 37 0.69 -4.53 -0.17
N GLY A 38 0.86 -3.28 -0.60
CA GLY A 38 1.21 -2.93 -1.97
C GLY A 38 0.13 -3.30 -2.99
N LYS A 39 -1.12 -3.49 -2.57
CA LYS A 39 -2.23 -3.88 -3.47
C LYS A 39 -2.65 -2.77 -4.44
N ASN A 40 -2.10 -1.58 -4.27
CA ASN A 40 -2.20 -0.45 -5.18
C ASN A 40 -1.08 -0.42 -6.23
N LYS A 41 -0.06 -1.28 -6.13
CA LYS A 41 1.03 -1.38 -7.11
C LYS A 41 0.64 -2.36 -8.23
N PRO A 42 1.07 -2.10 -9.49
CA PRO A 42 0.76 -2.95 -10.64
C PRO A 42 1.42 -4.33 -10.58
#